data_AF-A0A0C2N1E7-F1
#
_entry.id   AF-A0A0C2N1E7-F1
#
_cell.length_a   1.000
_cell.length_b   1.000
_cell.length_c   1.000
_cell.angle_alpha   90.00
_cell.angle_beta   90.00
_cell.angle_gamma   90.00
#
_symmetry.space_group_name_H-M   'P 1'
#
loop_
_entity.id
_entity.type
_entity.pdbx_description
1 polymer ?
#
loop_
_entity_poly.entity_id
_entity_poly.type
_entity_poly.pdbx_seq_one_letter_code
_entity_poly.pdbx_strand_id
1 'polypeptide(L)'
;MDDRALCHKGKCTKSVCERFNKTKCSCEGKDSCMVCCQHSNLTGTCEPFKYKNTNETKYVPQGLGCEINKMAGICHDNGRCQPFLIVSPIIKALQSIISGKYQEKIKNYLFNSLEMFVCLFGLLVSVFSTLSRTMVVQNYKILKNIVMNNPLGHDLKEE
;
A
#
# COMPACT_ATOMS: atom_id res chain seq x y z
N MET A 1 -11.76 -22.17 0.05
CA MET A 1 -12.94 -21.60 0.75
C MET A 1 -12.45 -21.10 2.10
N ASP A 2 -12.61 -19.81 2.37
CA ASP A 2 -12.02 -19.13 3.54
C ASP A 2 -13.07 -19.15 4.68
N ASP A 3 -12.96 -20.10 5.61
CA ASP A 3 -13.90 -20.36 6.73
C ASP A 3 -14.00 -19.24 7.78
N ARG A 4 -13.54 -18.04 7.43
CA ARG A 4 -13.38 -16.90 8.33
C ARG A 4 -14.52 -15.90 8.19
N ALA A 5 -15.25 -15.92 7.07
CA ALA A 5 -16.58 -15.37 6.95
C ALA A 5 -17.61 -16.46 7.24
N LEU A 6 -18.44 -16.29 8.26
CA LEU A 6 -19.53 -17.22 8.52
C LEU A 6 -20.72 -16.82 7.66
N CYS A 7 -20.91 -17.54 6.56
CA CYS A 7 -22.15 -17.49 5.82
C CYS A 7 -23.17 -18.39 6.53
N HIS A 8 -24.27 -17.79 7.01
CA HIS A 8 -25.37 -18.52 7.63
C HIS A 8 -26.66 -18.19 6.88
N LYS A 9 -27.36 -19.22 6.38
CA LYS A 9 -28.59 -19.08 5.57
C LYS A 9 -28.42 -18.14 4.37
N GLY A 10 -27.32 -18.24 3.64
CA GLY A 10 -27.05 -17.43 2.44
C GLY A 10 -26.65 -15.97 2.71
N LYS A 11 -26.55 -15.53 3.98
CA LYS A 11 -25.98 -14.22 4.34
C LYS A 11 -24.62 -14.40 5.01
N CYS A 12 -23.59 -13.83 4.41
CA CYS A 12 -22.26 -13.76 4.99
C CYS A 12 -22.19 -12.54 5.92
N THR A 13 -22.04 -12.77 7.22
CA THR A 13 -21.85 -11.69 8.19
C THR A 13 -20.40 -11.19 8.09
N LYS A 14 -20.16 -9.89 8.39
CA LYS A 14 -18.81 -9.31 8.29
C LYS A 14 -17.86 -9.87 9.36
N SER A 15 -18.39 -10.37 10.48
CA SER A 15 -17.59 -11.03 11.52
C SER A 15 -18.38 -12.10 12.30
N VAL A 16 -17.65 -13.04 12.94
CA VAL A 16 -18.23 -14.02 13.88
C VAL A 16 -18.88 -13.32 15.08
N CYS A 17 -18.34 -12.19 15.52
CA CYS A 17 -18.85 -11.41 16.65
C CYS A 17 -20.26 -10.87 16.41
N GLU A 18 -20.53 -10.36 15.21
CA GLU A 18 -21.84 -9.80 14.84
C GLU A 18 -22.97 -10.82 14.98
N ARG A 19 -22.70 -12.10 14.70
CA ARG A 19 -23.68 -13.19 14.88
C ARG A 19 -24.17 -13.31 16.33
N PHE A 20 -23.35 -12.90 17.30
CA PHE A 20 -23.66 -12.98 18.73
C PHE A 20 -23.95 -11.61 19.35
N ASN A 21 -24.34 -10.61 18.55
CA ASN A 21 -24.55 -9.22 19.01
C ASN A 21 -23.34 -8.65 19.76
N LYS A 22 -22.14 -8.98 19.28
CA LYS A 22 -20.87 -8.46 19.78
C LYS A 22 -20.16 -7.68 18.68
N THR A 23 -19.31 -6.75 19.06
CA THR A 23 -18.42 -6.02 18.15
C THR A 23 -17.08 -6.70 18.06
N LYS A 24 -16.47 -6.71 16.87
CA LYS A 24 -15.09 -7.20 16.69
C LYS A 24 -14.12 -6.24 17.39
N CYS A 25 -13.19 -6.80 18.15
CA CYS A 25 -12.13 -6.06 18.84
C CYS A 25 -10.79 -6.80 18.69
N SER A 26 -9.69 -6.19 19.15
CA SER A 26 -8.35 -6.79 19.14
C SER A 26 -7.94 -7.16 20.56
N CYS A 27 -7.60 -8.43 20.79
CA CYS A 27 -7.02 -8.84 22.07
C CYS A 27 -5.55 -8.43 22.20
N GLU A 28 -5.09 -8.28 23.43
CA GLU A 28 -3.69 -7.99 23.75
C GLU A 28 -2.95 -9.26 24.20
N GLY A 29 -1.63 -9.30 23.98
CA GLY A 29 -0.76 -10.33 24.54
C GLY A 29 -0.78 -11.65 23.76
N LYS A 30 -1.03 -12.76 24.46
CA LYS A 30 -0.98 -14.11 23.87
C LYS A 30 -2.15 -14.39 22.92
N ASP A 31 -3.26 -13.67 23.10
CA ASP A 31 -4.49 -13.90 22.37
C ASP A 31 -4.67 -12.95 21.18
N SER A 32 -3.66 -12.12 20.86
CA SER A 32 -3.76 -11.12 19.79
C SER A 32 -3.98 -11.68 18.39
N CYS A 33 -3.71 -12.97 18.18
CA CYS A 33 -4.01 -13.67 16.93
C CYS A 33 -5.32 -14.46 16.96
N MET A 34 -6.09 -14.38 18.04
CA MET A 34 -7.42 -14.96 18.13
C MET A 34 -8.48 -13.97 17.64
N VAL A 35 -9.61 -14.48 17.16
CA VAL A 35 -10.79 -13.67 16.89
C VAL A 35 -11.36 -13.22 18.23
N CYS A 36 -11.39 -11.92 18.48
CA CYS A 36 -11.89 -11.35 19.73
C CYS A 36 -13.16 -10.53 19.54
N CYS A 37 -14.04 -10.62 20.54
CA CYS A 37 -15.33 -9.97 20.52
C CYS A 37 -15.59 -9.23 21.83
N GLN A 38 -16.12 -8.01 21.73
CA GLN A 38 -16.53 -7.18 22.85
C GLN A 38 -18.05 -7.09 22.88
N HIS A 39 -18.65 -6.99 24.06
CA HIS A 39 -20.07 -6.64 24.14
C HIS A 39 -20.29 -5.22 23.60
N SER A 40 -21.33 -5.04 22.79
CA SER A 40 -21.65 -3.76 22.14
C SER A 40 -21.87 -2.59 23.12
N ASN A 41 -22.11 -2.88 24.41
CA ASN A 41 -22.14 -1.89 25.48
C ASN A 41 -20.71 -1.59 25.96
N LEU A 42 -20.00 -0.78 25.15
CA LEU A 42 -18.82 0.11 25.32
C LEU A 42 -17.82 0.02 26.50
N THR A 43 -18.06 -0.74 27.56
CA THR A 43 -17.10 -0.97 28.67
C THR A 43 -16.68 -2.42 28.84
N GLY A 44 -17.18 -3.33 28.00
CA GLY A 44 -16.81 -4.75 28.07
C GLY A 44 -15.32 -4.97 27.79
N THR A 45 -14.68 -5.91 28.47
CA THR A 45 -13.33 -6.37 28.12
C THR A 45 -13.35 -7.06 26.76
N CYS A 46 -12.35 -6.81 25.92
CA CYS A 46 -12.17 -7.55 24.68
C CYS A 46 -11.65 -8.95 24.99
N GLU A 47 -12.42 -9.98 24.64
CA GLU A 47 -12.09 -11.36 24.99
C GLU A 47 -12.06 -12.27 23.75
N PRO A 48 -11.25 -13.35 23.78
CA PRO A 48 -11.22 -14.35 22.71
C PRO A 48 -12.58 -14.99 22.54
N PHE A 49 -13.05 -15.07 21.30
CA PHE A 49 -14.28 -15.76 20.96
C PHE A 49 -14.09 -17.28 21.11
N LYS A 50 -14.89 -17.89 21.99
CA LYS A 50 -14.97 -19.34 22.19
C LYS A 50 -16.34 -19.85 21.76
N TYR A 51 -16.38 -20.90 20.95
CA TYR A 51 -17.65 -21.58 20.67
C TYR A 51 -18.13 -22.28 21.94
N LYS A 52 -19.38 -22.02 22.35
CA LYS A 52 -19.98 -22.55 23.59
C LYS A 52 -19.88 -24.08 23.75
N ASN A 53 -19.74 -24.82 22.65
CA ASN A 53 -19.84 -26.27 22.66
C ASN A 53 -18.52 -27.01 22.39
N THR A 54 -17.47 -26.34 21.88
CA THR A 54 -16.25 -27.04 21.43
C THR A 54 -14.97 -26.54 22.09
N ASN A 55 -15.01 -25.45 22.88
CA ASN A 55 -13.81 -24.75 23.36
C ASN A 55 -12.83 -24.34 22.23
N GLU A 56 -13.22 -24.48 20.97
CA GLU A 56 -12.40 -24.10 19.83
C GLU A 56 -12.35 -22.58 19.73
N THR A 57 -11.14 -22.06 19.60
CA THR A 57 -10.85 -20.68 19.27
C THR A 57 -10.58 -20.59 17.77
N LYS A 58 -11.11 -19.54 17.13
CA LYS A 58 -10.73 -19.20 15.76
C LYS A 58 -9.59 -18.20 15.78
N TYR A 59 -8.62 -18.43 14.91
CA TYR A 59 -7.51 -17.51 14.68
C TYR A 59 -7.82 -16.55 13.54
N VAL A 60 -7.23 -15.37 13.61
CA VAL A 60 -7.24 -14.42 12.50
C VAL A 60 -6.38 -14.95 11.34
N PRO A 61 -6.63 -14.51 10.10
CA PRO A 61 -5.76 -14.83 8.97
C PRO A 61 -4.28 -14.60 9.24
N GLN A 62 -3.45 -15.48 8.68
CA GLN A 62 -2.00 -15.28 8.61
C GLN A 62 -1.69 -13.92 7.96
N GLY A 63 -0.63 -13.26 8.44
CA GLY A 63 -0.19 -11.98 7.88
C GLY A 63 -0.86 -10.76 8.54
N LEU A 64 -1.89 -10.95 9.36
CA LEU A 64 -2.47 -9.85 10.14
C LEU A 64 -1.54 -9.44 11.28
N GLY A 65 -1.55 -8.13 11.57
CA GLY A 65 -0.78 -7.55 12.66
C GLY A 65 -1.30 -7.98 14.03
N CYS A 66 -0.37 -8.23 14.95
CA CYS A 66 -0.65 -8.57 16.35
C CYS A 66 0.31 -7.83 17.28
N GLU A 67 -0.02 -7.76 18.57
CA GLU A 67 0.79 -7.05 19.57
C GLU A 67 0.97 -7.88 20.84
N ILE A 68 2.21 -8.28 21.13
CA ILE A 68 2.56 -9.01 22.35
C ILE A 68 3.57 -8.20 23.18
N ASN A 69 3.25 -7.90 24.44
CA ASN A 69 4.13 -7.11 25.32
C ASN A 69 4.60 -5.78 24.70
N LYS A 70 3.72 -5.05 24.00
CA LYS A 70 4.05 -3.81 23.26
C LYS A 70 5.01 -3.99 22.08
N MET A 71 5.17 -5.22 21.60
CA MET A 71 5.91 -5.54 20.38
C MET A 71 4.93 -5.91 19.28
N ALA A 72 4.99 -5.17 18.18
CA ALA A 72 4.26 -5.50 16.97
C ALA A 72 4.83 -6.78 16.34
N GLY A 73 3.95 -7.59 15.78
CA GLY A 73 4.27 -8.83 15.09
C GLY A 73 3.25 -9.19 14.02
N ILE A 74 3.40 -10.38 13.48
CA ILE A 74 2.46 -10.98 12.52
C ILE A 74 1.91 -12.30 13.08
N CYS A 75 0.64 -12.55 12.83
CA CYS A 75 0.03 -13.85 13.09
C CYS A 75 0.47 -14.91 12.09
N HIS A 76 0.93 -16.04 12.61
CA HIS A 76 1.24 -17.25 11.85
C HIS A 76 0.10 -18.27 11.89
N ASP A 77 0.19 -19.30 11.05
CA ASP A 77 -0.82 -20.36 10.91
C ASP A 77 -1.08 -21.16 12.19
N ASN A 78 -0.11 -21.18 13.10
CA ASN A 78 -0.22 -21.78 14.42
C ASN A 78 -0.96 -20.88 15.43
N GLY A 79 -1.49 -19.74 15.00
CA GLY A 79 -2.19 -18.80 15.87
C GLY A 79 -1.29 -18.03 16.82
N ARG A 80 0.04 -18.08 16.63
CA ARG A 80 1.01 -17.33 17.45
C ARG A 80 1.33 -16.00 16.80
N CYS A 81 1.49 -14.98 17.66
CA CYS A 81 2.05 -13.70 17.27
C CYS A 81 3.58 -13.81 17.23
N GLN A 82 4.17 -13.76 16.04
CA GLN A 82 5.62 -13.70 15.89
C GLN A 82 6.04 -12.23 15.86
N PRO A 83 6.75 -11.73 16.90
CA PRO A 83 7.19 -10.35 16.92
C PRO A 83 8.16 -10.10 15.77
N PHE A 84 8.11 -8.91 15.19
CA PHE A 84 9.17 -8.46 14.30
C PHE A 84 10.44 -8.26 15.12
N LEU A 85 11.30 -9.29 15.15
CA LEU A 85 12.69 -9.12 15.53
C LEU A 85 13.26 -8.08 14.55
N ILE A 86 13.65 -6.93 15.09
CA ILE A 86 14.21 -5.79 14.37
C ILE A 86 13.13 -4.94 13.70
N VAL A 87 12.48 -4.11 14.51
CA VAL A 87 11.88 -2.87 13.98
C VAL A 87 12.80 -1.75 14.38
N SER A 88 13.71 -1.40 13.48
CA SER A 88 14.40 -0.10 13.55
C SER A 88 13.33 0.96 13.86
N PRO A 89 13.55 1.89 14.80
CA PRO A 89 12.52 2.84 15.27
C PRO A 89 11.80 3.57 14.12
N ILE A 90 12.48 3.73 12.98
CA ILE A 90 11.95 4.27 11.73
C ILE A 90 10.79 3.43 11.18
N ILE A 91 10.91 2.10 11.17
CA ILE A 91 9.87 1.20 10.67
C ILE A 91 8.67 1.20 11.62
N LYS A 92 8.88 1.33 12.94
CA LYS A 92 7.79 1.48 13.94
C LYS A 92 7.01 2.77 13.72
N ALA A 93 7.71 3.87 13.44
CA ALA A 93 7.09 5.14 13.09
C ALA A 93 6.28 5.02 11.79
N LEU A 94 6.85 4.42 10.74
CA LEU A 94 6.15 4.20 9.46
C LEU A 94 4.93 3.29 9.64
N GLN A 95 5.04 2.19 10.39
CA GLN A 95 3.93 1.27 10.63
C GLN A 95 2.81 1.90 11.46
N SER A 96 3.14 2.75 12.44
CA SER A 96 2.16 3.49 13.25
C SER A 96 1.36 4.49 12.40
N ILE A 97 2.02 5.15 11.45
CA ILE A 97 1.37 6.05 10.48
C ILE A 97 0.45 5.27 9.53
N ILE A 98 0.84 4.05 9.14
CA ILE A 98 0.14 3.22 8.14
C ILE A 98 -0.99 2.36 8.74
N SER A 99 -0.92 1.99 10.02
CA SER A 99 -1.85 1.00 10.62
C SER A 99 -3.02 1.62 11.40
N GLY A 100 -3.04 2.95 11.58
CA GLY A 100 -4.12 3.65 12.27
C GLY A 100 -5.35 3.97 11.40
N LYS A 101 -6.38 4.58 12.01
CA LYS A 101 -7.59 5.16 11.38
C LYS A 101 -7.32 6.15 10.23
N TYR A 102 -6.06 6.42 9.90
CA TYR A 102 -5.59 7.30 8.84
C TYR A 102 -5.44 6.62 7.47
N GLN A 103 -5.67 5.31 7.35
CA GLN A 103 -5.51 4.59 6.08
C GLN A 103 -6.27 5.20 4.91
N GLU A 104 -7.52 5.63 5.10
CA GLU A 104 -8.30 6.17 3.97
C GLU A 104 -7.83 7.57 3.54
N LYS A 105 -7.48 8.44 4.50
CA LYS A 105 -7.00 9.80 4.18
C LYS A 105 -5.60 9.80 3.59
N ILE A 106 -4.68 9.01 4.13
CA ILE A 106 -3.30 8.94 3.65
C ILE A 106 -3.23 8.25 2.29
N LYS A 107 -4.04 7.21 2.06
CA LYS A 107 -4.11 6.55 0.75
C LYS A 107 -4.54 7.54 -0.33
N ASN A 108 -5.62 8.31 -0.10
CA ASN A 108 -6.08 9.29 -1.08
C ASN A 108 -5.05 10.41 -1.32
N TYR A 109 -4.35 10.86 -0.26
CA TYR A 109 -3.31 11.87 -0.41
C TYR A 109 -2.08 11.35 -1.19
N LEU A 110 -1.62 10.13 -0.90
CA LEU A 110 -0.51 9.51 -1.61
C LEU A 110 -0.85 9.25 -3.08
N PHE A 111 -2.03 8.71 -3.38
CA PHE A 111 -2.45 8.47 -4.76
C PHE A 111 -2.59 9.77 -5.54
N ASN A 112 -3.20 10.80 -4.97
CA ASN A 112 -3.34 12.11 -5.62
C ASN A 112 -1.98 12.80 -5.83
N SER A 113 -1.06 12.67 -4.86
CA SER A 113 0.31 13.20 -4.97
C SER A 113 1.11 12.47 -6.06
N LEU A 114 0.99 11.13 -6.13
CA LEU A 114 1.63 10.32 -7.16
C LEU A 114 1.10 10.65 -8.56
N GLU A 115 -0.22 10.82 -8.69
CA GLU A 115 -0.88 11.19 -9.95
C GLU A 115 -0.40 12.56 -10.44
N MET A 116 -0.37 13.57 -9.55
CA MET A 116 0.20 14.89 -9.84
C MET A 116 1.66 14.82 -10.28
N PHE A 117 2.48 14.00 -9.61
CA PHE A 117 3.88 13.82 -9.96
C PHE A 117 4.05 13.22 -11.36
N VAL A 118 3.29 12.18 -11.70
CA VAL A 118 3.31 11.54 -13.02
C VAL A 118 2.89 12.53 -14.11
N CYS A 119 1.86 13.34 -13.87
CA CYS A 119 1.41 14.37 -14.81
C CYS A 119 2.47 15.45 -15.04
N LEU A 120 3.07 15.99 -13.98
CA LEU A 120 4.16 16.97 -14.06
C LEU A 120 5.37 16.42 -14.81
N PHE A 121 5.77 15.19 -14.50
CA PHE A 121 6.89 14.53 -15.17
C PHE A 121 6.62 14.31 -16.66
N GLY A 122 5.41 13.87 -17.02
CA GLY A 122 4.99 13.71 -18.41
C GLY A 122 5.02 15.02 -19.20
N LEU A 123 4.57 16.13 -18.60
CA LEU A 123 4.64 17.46 -19.21
C LEU A 123 6.09 17.89 -19.45
N LEU A 124 6.97 17.69 -18.47
CA LEU A 124 8.39 18.01 -18.61
C LEU A 124 9.02 17.25 -19.77
N VAL A 125 8.82 15.93 -19.85
CA VAL A 125 9.36 15.10 -20.93
C VAL A 125 8.84 15.56 -22.30
N SER A 126 7.56 15.94 -22.40
CA SER A 126 6.96 16.47 -23.62
C SER A 126 7.61 17.79 -24.07
N VAL A 127 7.80 18.72 -23.13
CA VAL A 127 8.46 20.02 -23.40
C VAL A 127 9.90 19.80 -23.84
N PHE A 128 10.65 18.93 -23.15
CA PHE A 128 12.01 18.59 -23.55
C PHE A 128 12.05 17.98 -24.96
N SER A 129 11.14 17.07 -25.29
CA SER A 129 11.07 16.46 -26.62
C SER A 129 10.83 17.49 -27.73
N THR A 130 9.90 18.44 -27.50
CA THR A 130 9.61 19.49 -28.48
C THR A 130 10.78 20.46 -28.65
N LEU A 131 11.45 20.86 -27.56
CA LEU A 131 12.65 21.71 -27.61
C LEU A 131 13.82 21.03 -28.33
N SER A 132 14.06 19.73 -28.08
CA SER A 132 15.10 18.99 -28.81
C SER A 132 14.82 18.96 -30.30
N ARG A 133 13.57 18.73 -30.72
CA ARG A 133 13.18 18.73 -32.15
C ARG A 133 13.38 20.10 -32.79
N THR A 134 12.98 21.18 -32.13
CA THR A 134 13.14 22.53 -32.69
C THR A 134 14.61 22.92 -32.81
N MET A 135 15.46 22.57 -31.85
CA MET A 135 16.92 22.78 -31.93
C MET A 135 17.54 22.03 -33.12
N VAL A 136 17.17 20.77 -33.35
CA VAL A 136 17.67 19.99 -34.50
C VAL A 136 17.27 20.65 -35.83
N VAL A 137 16.01 21.10 -35.95
CA VAL A 137 15.53 21.77 -37.16
C VAL A 137 16.25 23.11 -37.39
N GLN A 138 16.49 23.89 -36.34
CA GLN A 138 17.24 25.15 -36.44
C GLN A 138 18.69 24.91 -36.87
N ASN A 139 19.38 23.95 -36.24
CA ASN A 139 20.74 23.58 -36.61
C ASN A 139 20.84 23.10 -38.07
N TYR A 140 19.87 22.30 -38.52
CA TYR A 140 19.81 21.85 -39.91
C TYR A 140 19.62 23.02 -40.90
N LYS A 141 18.76 23.99 -40.59
CA LYS A 141 18.57 25.20 -41.41
C LYS A 141 19.84 26.03 -41.50
N ILE A 142 20.54 26.23 -40.38
CA ILE A 142 21.81 26.97 -40.33
C ILE A 142 22.85 26.28 -41.21
N LEU A 143 23.01 24.96 -41.08
CA LEU A 143 23.96 24.18 -41.88
C LEU A 143 23.67 24.28 -43.38
N LYS A 144 22.39 24.13 -43.77
CA LYS A 144 21.96 24.24 -45.17
C LYS A 144 22.25 25.62 -45.76
N ASN A 145 22.00 26.70 -45.01
CA ASN A 145 22.30 28.06 -45.45
C ASN A 145 23.81 28.28 -45.63
N ILE A 146 24.65 27.73 -44.74
CA ILE A 146 26.11 27.81 -44.86
C ILE A 146 26.59 27.11 -46.14
N VAL A 147 26.07 25.91 -46.42
CA VAL A 147 26.43 25.14 -47.63
C VAL A 147 25.98 25.85 -48.91
N MET A 148 24.78 26.42 -48.94
CA MET A 148 24.25 27.12 -50.14
C MET A 148 24.92 28.47 -50.41
N ASN A 149 25.35 29.20 -49.38
CA ASN A 149 25.98 30.51 -49.52
C ASN A 149 27.49 30.44 -49.77
N ASN A 150 28.10 29.25 -49.74
CA ASN A 150 29.53 29.07 -49.95
C ASN A 150 29.81 27.99 -51.02
N PRO A 151 29.50 28.25 -52.31
CA PRO A 151 29.68 27.29 -53.41
C PRO A 151 31.15 26.99 -53.79
N LEU A 152 32.12 27.35 -52.94
CA LEU A 152 33.56 27.41 -53.25
C LEU A 152 34.30 26.06 -53.24
N GLY A 153 33.59 24.94 -53.43
CA GLY A 153 34.18 23.59 -53.31
C GLY A 153 33.96 22.66 -54.50
N HIS A 154 33.39 23.11 -55.61
CA HIS A 154 33.12 22.26 -56.77
C HIS A 154 34.06 22.49 -57.98
N ASP A 155 35.23 23.10 -57.74
CA ASP A 155 36.36 23.19 -58.68
C ASP A 155 37.59 22.48 -58.09
N LEU A 156 37.47 21.19 -57.78
CA LEU A 156 38.62 20.29 -57.80
C LEU A 156 38.63 19.62 -59.16
N LYS A 157 39.37 20.27 -60.06
CA LYS A 157 39.79 19.80 -61.38
C LYS A 157 40.12 18.30 -61.36
N GLU A 158 39.52 17.59 -62.31
CA GLU A 158 40.10 16.42 -62.94
C GLU A 158 41.42 16.83 -63.60
N GLU A 159 42.55 16.38 -63.03
CA GLU A 159 43.82 16.16 -63.73
C GLU A 159 44.36 14.77 -63.36
#